data_AF-A0A541BVV0-F1
#
_entry.id   AF-A0A541BVV0-F1
#
_cell.length_a   1.000
_cell.length_b   1.000
_cell.length_c   1.000
_cell.angle_alpha   90.00
_cell.angle_beta   90.00
_cell.angle_gamma   90.00
#
_symmetry.space_group_name_H-M   'P 1'
#
loop_
_entity.id
_entity.type
_entity.pdbx_description
1 polymer ?
#
loop_
_entity_poly.entity_id
_entity_poly.type
_entity_poly.pdbx_seq_one_letter_code
_entity_poly.pdbx_strand_id
1 'polypeptide(L)'
;MSLLGRLVRRLRAERSADPTAFAVHLGRWGAFVAQKTVMDYCGVKLGVNWDRALAEPDFAAALGACRWRVYLAAQGDLAALAEAWLRPHATGRESALAEALARLAA
;
A
#
# COMPACT_ATOMS: atom_id res chain seq x y z
N MET A 1 13.71 9.14 35.81
CA MET A 1 13.71 8.94 34.34
C MET A 1 14.42 10.11 33.66
N SER A 2 15.48 9.82 32.90
CA SER A 2 16.35 10.83 32.24
C SER A 2 15.61 11.61 31.13
N LEU A 3 15.98 12.89 30.95
CA LEU A 3 15.53 13.78 29.86
C LEU A 3 15.77 13.17 28.47
N LEU A 4 16.89 12.46 28.30
CA LEU A 4 17.22 11.71 27.08
C LEU A 4 16.19 10.60 26.80
N GLY A 5 15.71 9.91 27.83
CA GLY A 5 14.69 8.87 27.68
C GLY A 5 13.34 9.41 27.22
N ARG A 6 12.97 10.64 27.61
CA ARG A 6 11.75 11.31 27.14
C ARG A 6 11.88 11.79 25.70
N LEU A 7 13.05 12.29 25.29
CA LEU A 7 13.34 12.69 23.91
C LEU A 7 13.36 11.50 22.96
N VAL A 8 14.02 10.40 23.32
CA VAL A 8 14.04 9.17 22.51
C VAL A 8 12.65 8.57 22.38
N ARG A 9 11.82 8.59 23.45
CA ARG A 9 10.43 8.13 23.38
C ARG A 9 9.54 9.05 22.54
N ARG A 10 9.84 10.35 22.48
CA ARG A 10 9.11 11.31 21.64
C ARG A 10 9.51 11.22 20.17
N LEU A 11 10.75 10.80 19.89
CA LEU A 11 11.29 10.57 18.55
C LEU A 11 10.97 9.17 18.01
N ARG A 12 10.85 8.16 18.87
CA ARG A 12 10.18 6.91 18.53
C ARG A 12 8.70 7.22 18.41
N ALA A 13 8.20 7.35 17.18
CA ALA A 13 6.77 7.38 16.94
C ALA A 13 6.13 6.23 17.74
N GLU A 14 5.23 6.55 18.66
CA GLU A 14 4.47 5.52 19.38
C GLU A 14 3.77 4.66 18.33
N ARG A 15 3.87 3.34 18.47
CA ARG A 15 3.17 2.42 17.56
C ARG A 15 1.68 2.73 17.68
N SER A 16 1.09 3.28 16.62
CA SER A 16 -0.34 3.57 16.60
C SER A 16 -1.12 2.26 16.70
N ALA A 17 -2.05 2.20 17.64
CA ALA A 17 -3.02 1.12 17.75
C ALA A 17 -4.33 1.43 16.99
N ASP A 18 -4.40 2.55 16.26
CA ASP A 18 -5.60 2.98 15.54
C ASP A 18 -5.78 2.21 14.23
N PRO A 19 -6.81 1.35 14.10
CA PRO A 19 -7.10 0.62 12.86
C PRO A 19 -7.47 1.54 11.71
N THR A 20 -8.03 2.73 11.98
CA THR A 20 -8.43 3.69 10.94
C THR A 20 -7.20 4.30 10.27
N ALA A 21 -6.24 4.77 11.07
CA ALA A 21 -4.95 5.22 10.56
C ALA A 21 -4.23 4.12 9.76
N PHE A 22 -4.34 2.86 10.21
CA PHE A 22 -3.76 1.73 9.48
C PHE A 22 -4.46 1.47 8.14
N ALA A 23 -5.79 1.56 8.08
CA ALA A 23 -6.56 1.46 6.84
C ALA A 23 -6.15 2.53 5.83
N VAL A 24 -6.01 3.79 6.27
CA VAL A 24 -5.53 4.89 5.42
C VAL A 24 -4.11 4.62 4.92
N HIS A 25 -3.25 4.03 5.76
CA HIS A 25 -1.90 3.67 5.39
C HIS A 25 -1.86 2.58 4.30
N LEU A 26 -2.65 1.51 4.46
CA LEU A 26 -2.83 0.46 3.45
C LEU A 26 -3.37 1.05 2.14
N GLY A 27 -4.40 1.91 2.22
CA GLY A 27 -4.95 2.67 1.09
C GLY A 27 -3.87 3.39 0.27
N ARG A 28 -3.04 4.19 0.96
CA ARG A 28 -1.94 4.95 0.34
C ARG A 28 -0.90 4.04 -0.30
N TRP A 29 -0.48 2.98 0.38
CA TRP A 29 0.50 2.06 -0.17
C TRP A 29 -0.05 1.26 -1.34
N GLY A 30 -1.30 0.82 -1.32
CA GLY A 30 -1.86 0.09 -2.46
C GLY A 30 -2.02 0.99 -3.67
N ALA A 31 -2.38 2.26 -3.47
CA ALA A 31 -2.38 3.27 -4.53
C ALA A 31 -0.95 3.48 -5.08
N PHE A 32 0.07 3.53 -4.22
CA PHE A 32 1.46 3.66 -4.64
C PHE A 32 1.93 2.44 -5.44
N VAL A 33 1.74 1.22 -4.91
CA VAL A 33 2.17 -0.03 -5.55
C VAL A 33 1.47 -0.22 -6.89
N ALA A 34 0.16 0.00 -6.97
CA ALA A 34 -0.58 -0.13 -8.22
C ALA A 34 -0.08 0.85 -9.29
N GLN A 35 0.12 2.12 -8.92
CA GLN A 35 0.67 3.12 -9.84
C GLN A 35 2.09 2.77 -10.26
N LYS A 36 2.96 2.44 -9.31
CA LYS A 36 4.35 2.11 -9.59
C LYS A 36 4.47 0.94 -10.55
N THR A 37 3.74 -0.15 -10.30
CA THR A 37 3.76 -1.35 -11.14
C THR A 37 3.39 -1.04 -12.59
N VAL A 38 2.31 -0.31 -12.80
CA VAL A 38 1.84 0.02 -14.16
C VAL A 38 2.78 1.03 -14.84
N MET A 39 3.15 2.10 -14.13
CA MET A 39 3.98 3.18 -14.68
C MET A 39 5.38 2.68 -15.03
N ASP A 40 6.01 1.91 -14.15
CA ASP A 40 7.36 1.37 -14.38
C ASP A 40 7.33 0.35 -15.53
N TYR A 41 6.33 -0.53 -15.58
CA TYR A 41 6.19 -1.48 -16.68
C TYR A 41 6.06 -0.77 -18.03
N CYS A 42 5.14 0.18 -18.14
CA CYS A 42 4.93 0.91 -19.39
C CYS A 42 6.14 1.81 -19.72
N GLY A 43 6.78 2.42 -18.73
CA GLY A 43 8.00 3.21 -18.91
C GLY A 43 9.14 2.37 -19.50
N VAL A 44 9.35 1.16 -19.00
CA VAL A 44 10.34 0.22 -19.57
C VAL A 44 9.97 -0.21 -20.99
N LYS A 45 8.69 -0.45 -21.29
CA LYS A 45 8.25 -0.91 -22.62
C LYS A 45 8.23 0.19 -23.68
N LEU A 46 7.95 1.43 -23.30
CA LEU A 46 7.87 2.56 -24.22
C LEU A 46 9.20 3.28 -24.37
N GLY A 47 10.03 3.28 -23.32
CA GLY A 47 11.33 3.94 -23.31
C GLY A 47 11.22 5.42 -23.72
N VAL A 48 12.01 5.81 -24.72
CA VAL A 48 12.02 7.18 -25.26
C VAL A 48 10.69 7.64 -25.86
N ASN A 49 9.77 6.71 -26.16
CA ASN A 49 8.45 7.04 -26.71
C ASN A 49 7.39 7.32 -25.64
N TRP A 50 7.76 7.32 -24.35
CA TRP A 50 6.84 7.51 -23.22
C TRP A 50 5.97 8.77 -23.37
N ASP A 51 6.59 9.93 -23.61
CA ASP A 51 5.87 11.21 -23.71
C ASP A 51 4.94 11.24 -24.93
N ARG A 52 5.36 10.63 -26.04
CA ARG A 52 4.51 10.51 -27.23
C ARG A 52 3.29 9.63 -26.95
N ALA A 53 3.50 8.49 -26.30
CA ALA A 53 2.41 7.59 -25.94
C ALA A 53 1.40 8.26 -24.98
N LEU A 54 1.88 9.05 -24.00
CA LEU A 54 1.00 9.79 -23.10
C LEU A 54 0.15 10.87 -23.80
N ALA A 55 0.62 11.40 -24.93
CA ALA A 55 -0.16 12.33 -25.74
C ALA A 55 -1.27 11.65 -26.55
N GLU A 56 -1.22 10.32 -26.72
CA GLU A 56 -2.27 9.55 -27.39
C GLU A 56 -3.47 9.34 -26.44
N PRO A 57 -4.67 9.86 -26.77
CA PRO A 57 -5.83 9.78 -25.88
C PRO A 57 -6.21 8.35 -25.48
N ASP A 58 -6.12 7.41 -26.42
CA ASP A 58 -6.46 6.01 -26.19
C ASP A 58 -5.49 5.34 -25.21
N PHE A 59 -4.19 5.67 -25.30
CA PHE A 59 -3.20 5.17 -24.36
C PHE A 59 -3.42 5.77 -22.97
N ALA A 60 -3.64 7.09 -22.87
CA ALA A 60 -3.90 7.76 -21.60
C ALA A 60 -5.14 7.19 -20.90
N ALA A 61 -6.23 6.93 -21.65
CA ALA A 61 -7.44 6.31 -21.14
C ALA A 61 -7.19 4.87 -20.65
N ALA A 62 -6.50 4.06 -21.45
CA ALA A 62 -6.16 2.69 -21.09
C ALA A 62 -5.24 2.62 -19.86
N LEU A 63 -4.25 3.52 -19.77
CA LEU A 63 -3.35 3.66 -18.63
C LEU A 63 -4.12 4.02 -17.36
N GLY A 64 -5.06 4.97 -17.45
CA GLY A 64 -5.95 5.34 -16.35
C GLY A 64 -6.78 4.15 -15.84
N ALA A 65 -7.41 3.41 -16.75
CA ALA A 65 -8.19 2.22 -16.39
C ALA A 65 -7.32 1.10 -15.80
N CYS A 66 -6.13 0.86 -16.36
CA CYS A 66 -5.20 -0.17 -15.89
C CYS A 66 -4.78 0.08 -14.43
N ARG A 67 -4.42 1.32 -14.09
CA ARG A 67 -4.03 1.71 -12.72
C ARG A 67 -5.10 1.36 -11.69
N TRP A 68 -6.37 1.61 -12.01
CA TRP A 68 -7.49 1.25 -11.13
C TRP A 68 -7.75 -0.25 -11.06
N ARG A 69 -7.60 -0.98 -12.16
CA ARG A 69 -7.75 -2.45 -12.15
C ARG A 69 -6.68 -3.12 -11.30
N VAL A 70 -5.45 -2.62 -11.33
CA VAL A 70 -4.33 -3.15 -10.54
C VAL A 70 -4.46 -2.78 -9.05
N TYR A 71 -5.15 -1.69 -8.72
CA TYR A 71 -5.33 -1.24 -7.33
C TYR A 71 -5.89 -2.32 -6.40
N LEU A 72 -6.92 -3.05 -6.82
CA LEU A 72 -7.53 -4.10 -6.00
C LEU A 72 -6.56 -5.26 -5.71
N ALA A 73 -5.77 -5.66 -6.71
CA ALA A 73 -4.74 -6.69 -6.53
C ALA A 73 -3.64 -6.20 -5.57
N ALA A 74 -3.17 -4.96 -5.76
CA ALA A 74 -2.16 -4.36 -4.90
C ALA A 74 -2.63 -4.20 -3.44
N GLN A 75 -3.92 -3.89 -3.21
CA GLN A 75 -4.51 -3.88 -1.87
C GLN A 75 -4.52 -5.26 -1.22
N GLY A 76 -4.90 -6.30 -1.97
CA GLY A 76 -4.87 -7.69 -1.49
C GLY A 76 -3.45 -8.13 -1.09
N ASP A 77 -2.45 -7.82 -1.91
CA ASP A 77 -1.05 -8.16 -1.64
C ASP A 77 -0.53 -7.46 -0.36
N LEU A 78 -0.89 -6.20 -0.17
CA LEU A 78 -0.51 -5.45 1.04
C LEU A 78 -1.23 -5.94 2.29
N ALA A 79 -2.50 -6.35 2.18
CA ALA A 79 -3.22 -6.98 3.27
C ALA A 79 -2.56 -8.31 3.67
N ALA A 80 -2.15 -9.12 2.70
CA ALA A 80 -1.42 -10.37 2.95
C ALA A 80 -0.04 -10.11 3.59
N LEU A 81 0.70 -9.10 3.12
CA LEU A 81 1.96 -8.68 3.75
C LEU A 81 1.77 -8.20 5.19
N ALA A 82 0.74 -7.40 5.44
CA ALA A 82 0.38 -6.95 6.79
C ALA A 82 0.01 -8.12 7.70
N GLU A 83 -0.76 -9.08 7.19
CA GLU A 83 -1.17 -10.27 7.93
C GLU A 83 0.06 -11.10 8.31
N ALA A 84 0.94 -11.39 7.35
CA ALA A 84 2.16 -12.15 7.60
C ALA A 84 3.05 -11.48 8.65
N TRP A 85 3.13 -10.15 8.65
CA TRP A 85 3.89 -9.39 9.63
C TRP A 85 3.23 -9.37 11.02
N LEU A 86 1.90 -9.29 11.09
CA LEU A 86 1.14 -9.19 12.34
C LEU A 86 0.85 -10.55 13.00
N ARG A 87 0.80 -11.64 12.22
CA ARG A 87 0.43 -12.98 12.69
C ARG A 87 1.20 -13.44 13.93
N PRO A 88 2.53 -13.27 14.05
CA PRO A 88 3.27 -13.66 15.26
C PRO A 88 2.85 -12.91 16.53
N HIS A 89 2.15 -11.79 16.39
CA HIS A 89 1.64 -10.96 17.50
C HIS A 89 0.17 -11.23 17.83
N ALA A 90 -0.48 -12.16 17.11
CA ALA A 90 -1.90 -12.46 17.21
C ALA A 90 -2.17 -13.95 17.51
N THR A 91 -1.27 -14.63 18.24
CA THR A 91 -1.41 -16.05 18.58
C THR A 91 -2.77 -16.36 19.21
N GLY A 92 -3.48 -17.34 18.68
CA GLY A 92 -4.85 -17.72 19.08
C GLY A 92 -5.95 -16.79 18.56
N ARG A 93 -5.61 -15.80 17.73
CA ARG A 93 -6.51 -14.83 17.08
C ARG A 93 -6.17 -14.63 15.60
N GLU A 94 -5.51 -15.59 14.97
CA GLU A 94 -5.02 -15.49 13.59
C GLU A 94 -6.16 -15.31 12.58
N SER A 95 -7.25 -16.08 12.74
CA SER A 95 -8.44 -15.92 11.89
C SER A 95 -9.08 -14.53 12.04
N ALA A 96 -9.19 -14.04 13.28
CA ALA A 96 -9.75 -12.71 13.54
C ALA A 96 -8.87 -11.59 12.97
N LEU A 97 -7.53 -11.76 12.99
CA LEU A 97 -6.59 -10.86 12.34
C LEU A 97 -6.80 -10.84 10.82
N ALA A 98 -6.86 -12.01 10.18
CA ALA A 98 -7.06 -12.12 8.74
C ALA A 98 -8.38 -11.47 8.29
N GLU A 99 -9.48 -11.73 9.01
CA GLU A 99 -10.78 -11.10 8.73
C GLU A 99 -10.75 -9.57 8.93
N ALA A 100 -10.07 -9.08 9.97
CA ALA A 100 -9.93 -7.65 10.20
C ALA A 100 -9.16 -6.98 9.06
N LEU A 101 -8.06 -7.57 8.61
CA LEU A 101 -7.26 -7.05 7.50
C LEU A 101 -8.01 -7.08 6.17
N ALA A 102 -8.76 -8.15 5.90
CA ALA A 102 -9.61 -8.22 4.71
C ALA A 102 -10.66 -7.10 4.68
N ARG A 103 -11.27 -6.77 5.83
CA ARG A 103 -12.20 -5.63 5.93
C ARG A 103 -11.53 -4.27 5.74
N LEU A 104 -10.28 -4.11 6.18
CA LEU A 104 -9.54 -2.86 6.02
C LEU A 104 -9.02 -2.63 4.59
N ALA A 105 -8.89 -3.70 3.80
CA ALA A 105 -8.36 -3.66 2.44
C ALA A 105 -9.43 -3.67 1.34
N ALA A 106 -10.71 -3.79 1.72
CA ALA A 106 -11.88 -3.71 0.83
C ALA A 106 -12.25 -2.26 0.53
#